data_AF-A0A7C6WZ18-F1
#
_entry.id   AF-A0A7C6WZ18-F1
#
_cell.length_a   1.000
_cell.length_b   1.000
_cell.length_c   1.000
_cell.angle_alpha   90.00
_cell.angle_beta   90.00
_cell.angle_gamma   90.00
#
_symmetry.space_group_name_H-M   'P 1'
#
loop_
_entity.id
_entity.type
_entity.pdbx_description
1 polymer ?
#
loop_
_entity_poly.entity_id
_entity_poly.type
_entity_poly.pdbx_seq_one_letter_code
_entity_poly.pdbx_strand_id
1 'polypeptide(L)'
;MLSQPTITEELLHIAVELDRCLSSNYNIIYKLHPAERLNQSHYELLRQATKISIVRDCDLYDLIGSCDAVVGGYSTALFEAIAFMKPVFALGIPIARRYLPRNWVSFFTSASELANMIRGRQYQMDVPNIEAVWASGWRTNLAKFLRMIGVNSCIP
;
A
#
# COMPACT_ATOMS: atom_id res chain seq x y z
N MET A 1 -4.44 -0.87 3.92
CA MET A 1 -3.81 -2.14 3.50
C MET A 1 -4.24 -2.44 2.07
N LEU A 2 -3.30 -2.62 1.16
CA LEU A 2 -3.53 -2.92 -0.25
C LEU A 2 -3.31 -4.42 -0.47
N SER A 3 -4.38 -5.17 -0.63
CA SER A 3 -4.35 -6.63 -0.85
C SER A 3 -4.02 -6.97 -2.30
N GLN A 4 -3.54 -8.20 -2.50
CA GLN A 4 -3.31 -8.81 -3.81
C GLN A 4 -3.66 -10.30 -3.73
N PRO A 5 -4.14 -10.93 -4.84
CA PRO A 5 -4.66 -12.30 -4.78
C PRO A 5 -3.70 -13.34 -4.19
N THR A 6 -2.40 -13.15 -4.38
CA THR A 6 -1.33 -14.04 -3.93
C THR A 6 -1.00 -13.95 -2.44
N ILE A 7 -1.47 -12.92 -1.74
CA ILE A 7 -1.21 -12.70 -0.31
C ILE A 7 -2.49 -12.46 0.49
N THR A 8 -3.67 -12.63 -0.13
CA THR A 8 -4.98 -12.34 0.48
C THR A 8 -5.12 -12.95 1.87
N GLU A 9 -4.85 -14.25 2.00
CA GLU A 9 -5.00 -14.99 3.26
C GLU A 9 -4.08 -14.40 4.34
N GLU A 10 -2.79 -14.30 4.05
CA GLU A 10 -1.79 -13.80 5.01
C GLU A 10 -2.06 -12.35 5.42
N LEU A 11 -2.34 -11.48 4.46
CA LEU A 11 -2.58 -10.06 4.74
C LEU A 11 -3.90 -9.84 5.49
N LEU A 12 -4.94 -10.65 5.23
CA LEU A 12 -6.20 -10.57 5.93
C LEU A 12 -6.06 -11.02 7.39
N HIS A 13 -5.34 -12.11 7.63
CA HIS A 13 -5.02 -12.57 8.99
C HIS A 13 -4.27 -11.49 9.77
N ILE A 14 -3.24 -10.89 9.15
CA ILE A 14 -2.50 -9.77 9.74
C ILE A 14 -3.42 -8.58 10.02
N ALA A 15 -4.35 -8.26 9.11
CA ALA A 15 -5.27 -7.15 9.32
C ALA A 15 -6.16 -7.36 10.56
N VAL A 16 -6.72 -8.56 10.72
CA VAL A 16 -7.58 -8.91 11.86
C VAL A 16 -6.80 -9.01 13.17
N GLU A 17 -5.56 -9.48 13.14
CA GLU A 17 -4.70 -9.42 14.33
C GLU A 17 -4.30 -7.98 14.66
N LEU A 18 -4.00 -7.16 13.65
CA LEU A 18 -3.62 -5.76 13.81
C LEU A 18 -4.76 -4.94 14.43
N ASP A 19 -6.02 -5.22 14.06
CA ASP A 19 -7.22 -4.65 14.68
C ASP A 19 -7.18 -4.80 16.21
N ARG A 20 -6.73 -5.96 16.72
CA ARG A 20 -6.63 -6.24 18.16
C ARG A 20 -5.44 -5.54 18.81
N CYS A 21 -4.36 -5.33 18.07
CA CYS A 21 -3.14 -4.68 18.57
C CYS A 21 -3.23 -3.14 18.64
N LEU A 22 -4.06 -2.52 17.81
CA LEU A 22 -4.21 -1.07 17.74
C LEU A 22 -5.31 -0.56 18.69
N SER A 23 -5.21 0.70 19.13
CA SER A 23 -6.29 1.35 19.90
C SER A 23 -7.47 1.73 18.99
N SER A 24 -8.58 2.17 19.58
CA SER A 24 -9.79 2.59 18.85
C SER A 24 -9.62 3.83 17.97
N ASN A 25 -8.50 4.54 18.10
CA ASN A 25 -8.22 5.74 17.30
C ASN A 25 -7.64 5.41 15.92
N TYR A 26 -7.40 4.13 15.62
CA TYR A 26 -6.93 3.66 14.34
C TYR A 26 -8.07 3.01 13.56
N ASN A 27 -8.13 3.31 12.27
CA ASN A 27 -9.00 2.64 11.32
C ASN A 27 -8.14 1.92 10.27
N ILE A 28 -8.53 0.70 9.92
CA ILE A 28 -7.85 -0.12 8.92
C ILE A 28 -8.74 -0.17 7.68
N ILE A 29 -8.32 0.47 6.60
CA ILE A 29 -8.97 0.30 5.30
C ILE A 29 -8.31 -0.89 4.60
N TYR A 30 -9.04 -1.99 4.41
CA TYR A 30 -8.61 -3.17 3.68
C TYR A 30 -9.10 -3.09 2.23
N LYS A 31 -8.21 -2.68 1.33
CA LYS A 31 -8.52 -2.49 -0.09
C LYS A 31 -8.27 -3.80 -0.86
N LEU A 32 -9.33 -4.36 -1.43
CA LEU A 32 -9.25 -5.55 -2.28
C LEU A 32 -8.66 -5.21 -3.64
N HIS A 33 -7.83 -6.11 -4.17
CA HIS A 33 -7.44 -6.05 -5.58
C HIS A 33 -8.66 -6.33 -6.49
N PRO A 34 -8.76 -5.74 -7.70
CA PRO A 34 -9.91 -5.97 -8.58
C PRO A 34 -10.20 -7.44 -8.88
N ALA A 35 -9.15 -8.24 -9.04
CA ALA A 35 -9.24 -9.69 -9.28
C ALA A 35 -9.51 -10.53 -8.02
N GLU A 36 -9.53 -9.92 -6.82
CA GLU A 36 -9.64 -10.65 -5.56
C GLU A 36 -11.10 -10.95 -5.21
N ARG A 37 -11.36 -12.18 -4.80
CA ARG A 37 -12.68 -12.65 -4.37
C ARG A 37 -12.58 -13.28 -2.99
N LEU A 38 -13.10 -12.59 -1.99
CA LEU A 38 -13.24 -13.15 -0.65
C LEU A 38 -14.36 -14.19 -0.66
N ASN A 39 -14.13 -15.30 0.04
CA ASN A 39 -15.12 -16.36 0.26
C ASN A 39 -15.75 -16.22 1.66
N GLN A 40 -16.63 -17.15 2.02
CA GLN A 40 -17.34 -17.12 3.31
C GLN A 40 -16.41 -17.11 4.53
N SER A 41 -15.32 -17.90 4.55
CA SER A 41 -14.41 -17.97 5.70
C SER A 41 -13.67 -16.66 5.91
N HIS A 42 -13.30 -15.95 4.84
CA HIS A 42 -12.73 -14.61 4.94
C HIS A 42 -13.69 -13.64 5.63
N TYR A 43 -14.97 -13.66 5.26
CA TYR A 43 -15.97 -12.79 5.88
C TYR A 43 -16.24 -13.16 7.36
N GLU A 44 -16.19 -14.45 7.71
CA GLU A 44 -16.27 -14.89 9.10
C GLU A 44 -15.10 -14.42 9.94
N LEU A 45 -13.88 -14.42 9.37
CA LEU A 45 -12.71 -13.84 10.01
C LEU A 45 -12.87 -12.33 10.22
N LEU A 46 -13.33 -11.61 9.19
CA LEU A 46 -13.54 -10.16 9.21
C LEU A 46 -14.61 -9.71 10.21
N ARG A 47 -15.64 -10.53 10.47
CA ARG A 47 -16.68 -10.24 11.48
C ARG A 47 -16.13 -10.12 12.90
N GLN A 48 -14.91 -10.61 13.14
CA GLN A 48 -14.25 -10.51 14.45
C GLN A 48 -13.54 -9.16 14.65
N ALA A 49 -13.37 -8.36 13.59
CA ALA A 49 -12.70 -7.09 13.63
C ALA A 49 -13.70 -5.93 13.75
N THR A 50 -13.28 -4.84 14.41
CA THR A 50 -14.15 -3.68 14.68
C THR A 50 -13.70 -2.41 13.97
N LYS A 51 -12.43 -2.36 13.53
CA LYS A 51 -11.79 -1.19 12.92
C LYS A 51 -11.49 -1.41 11.44
N ILE A 52 -11.88 -2.55 10.87
CA ILE A 52 -11.59 -2.88 9.47
C ILE A 52 -12.77 -2.51 8.59
N SER A 53 -12.52 -1.67 7.59
CA SER A 53 -13.46 -1.39 6.49
C SER A 53 -12.93 -1.97 5.19
N ILE A 54 -13.75 -2.75 4.49
CA ILE A 54 -13.38 -3.35 3.20
C ILE A 54 -13.77 -2.40 2.07
N VAL A 55 -12.82 -2.10 1.19
CA VAL A 55 -13.06 -1.28 0.00
C VAL A 55 -12.67 -2.08 -1.24
N ARG A 56 -13.50 -2.02 -2.30
CA ARG A 56 -13.21 -2.68 -3.58
C ARG A 56 -13.04 -1.68 -4.72
N ASP A 57 -13.97 -0.75 -4.86
CA ASP A 57 -13.97 0.21 -5.97
C ASP A 57 -13.81 1.61 -5.38
N CYS A 58 -12.66 2.23 -5.64
CA CYS A 58 -12.35 3.60 -5.25
C CYS A 58 -11.22 4.13 -6.12
N ASP A 59 -11.08 5.46 -6.16
CA ASP A 59 -9.84 6.06 -6.65
C ASP A 59 -8.70 5.72 -5.67
N LEU A 60 -7.61 5.17 -6.20
CA LEU A 60 -6.49 4.72 -5.38
C LEU A 60 -5.71 5.90 -4.79
N TYR A 61 -5.61 7.00 -5.51
CA TYR A 61 -4.84 8.16 -5.11
C TYR A 61 -5.56 8.97 -4.04
N ASP A 62 -6.88 9.11 -4.14
CA ASP A 62 -7.71 9.69 -3.07
C ASP A 62 -7.59 8.85 -1.78
N LEU A 63 -7.62 7.51 -1.92
CA LEU A 63 -7.47 6.61 -0.80
C LEU A 63 -6.08 6.72 -0.16
N ILE A 64 -5.01 6.71 -0.95
CA ILE A 64 -3.64 6.89 -0.45
C ILE A 64 -3.50 8.25 0.24
N GLY A 65 -4.02 9.32 -0.38
CA GLY A 65 -3.94 10.69 0.14
C GLY A 65 -4.58 10.85 1.51
N SER A 66 -5.70 10.17 1.74
CA SER A 66 -6.46 10.20 3.01
C SER A 66 -5.90 9.31 4.13
N CYS A 67 -4.96 8.41 3.83
CA CYS A 67 -4.38 7.50 4.82
C CYS A 67 -3.12 8.07 5.47
N ASP A 68 -2.86 7.70 6.73
CA ASP A 68 -1.62 8.06 7.45
C ASP A 68 -0.42 7.19 7.05
N ALA A 69 -0.68 5.95 6.64
CA ALA A 69 0.33 4.99 6.19
C ALA A 69 -0.29 3.96 5.23
N VAL A 70 0.55 3.34 4.41
CA VAL A 70 0.14 2.29 3.47
C VAL A 70 0.86 0.99 3.81
N VAL A 71 0.10 -0.11 3.77
CA VAL A 71 0.60 -1.47 4.07
C VAL A 71 0.28 -2.37 2.87
N GLY A 72 1.22 -3.20 2.42
CA GLY A 72 0.96 -4.18 1.35
C GLY A 72 2.05 -5.25 1.24
N GLY A 73 2.08 -5.97 0.11
CA GLY A 73 3.13 -6.96 -0.18
C GLY A 73 4.15 -6.44 -1.18
N TYR A 74 3.82 -6.44 -2.47
CA TYR A 74 4.75 -6.10 -3.56
C TYR A 74 4.01 -5.46 -4.76
N SER A 75 3.01 -4.62 -4.45
CA SER A 75 2.25 -3.86 -5.45
C SER A 75 3.01 -2.63 -5.92
N THR A 76 2.81 -2.23 -7.18
CA THR A 76 3.26 -0.92 -7.69
C THR A 76 2.67 0.24 -6.91
N ALA A 77 1.48 0.05 -6.32
CA ALA A 77 0.83 1.04 -5.46
C ALA A 77 1.63 1.42 -4.20
N LEU A 78 2.60 0.60 -3.80
CA LEU A 78 3.52 0.95 -2.73
C LEU A 78 4.51 2.04 -3.15
N PHE A 79 4.94 2.06 -4.42
CA PHE A 79 5.77 3.14 -4.96
C PHE A 79 4.96 4.43 -5.11
N GLU A 80 3.69 4.33 -5.49
CA GLU A 80 2.78 5.47 -5.54
C GLU A 80 2.56 6.07 -4.15
N ALA A 81 2.40 5.25 -3.11
CA ALA A 81 2.33 5.72 -1.73
C ALA A 81 3.61 6.43 -1.27
N ILE A 82 4.79 5.94 -1.68
CA ILE A 82 6.08 6.62 -1.44
C ILE A 82 6.08 7.99 -2.14
N ALA A 83 5.58 8.10 -3.37
CA ALA A 83 5.48 9.38 -4.07
C ALA A 83 4.53 10.37 -3.37
N PHE A 84 3.52 9.88 -2.65
CA PHE A 84 2.64 10.67 -1.76
C PHE A 84 3.28 10.98 -0.39
N MET A 85 4.56 10.65 -0.18
CA MET A 85 5.28 10.80 1.09
C MET A 85 4.56 10.11 2.26
N LYS A 86 3.91 8.97 1.98
CA LYS A 86 3.28 8.15 3.02
C LYS A 86 4.28 7.10 3.52
N PRO A 87 4.37 6.86 4.85
CA PRO A 87 5.05 5.70 5.37
C PRO A 87 4.53 4.41 4.73
N VAL A 88 5.44 3.57 4.25
CA VAL A 88 5.10 2.31 3.59
C VAL A 88 5.64 1.13 4.37
N PHE A 89 4.72 0.24 4.75
CA PHE A 89 5.02 -1.04 5.37
C PHE A 89 4.79 -2.17 4.38
N ALA A 90 5.77 -3.07 4.23
CA ALA A 90 5.63 -4.22 3.35
C ALA A 90 5.76 -5.54 4.12
N LEU A 91 4.88 -6.48 3.81
CA LEU A 91 4.98 -7.83 4.31
C LEU A 91 6.31 -8.45 3.83
N GLY A 92 7.06 -9.00 4.78
CA GLY A 92 8.45 -9.41 4.65
C GLY A 92 8.70 -10.69 3.86
N ILE A 93 7.92 -10.95 2.81
CA ILE A 93 8.06 -12.10 1.93
C ILE A 93 9.20 -11.93 0.92
N PRO A 94 9.80 -13.02 0.39
CA PRO A 94 11.01 -12.95 -0.44
C PRO A 94 10.90 -12.00 -1.64
N ILE A 95 9.77 -12.01 -2.34
CA ILE A 95 9.54 -11.15 -3.50
C ILE A 95 9.50 -9.66 -3.12
N ALA A 96 8.83 -9.30 -2.03
CA ALA A 96 8.77 -7.92 -1.54
C ALA A 96 10.18 -7.44 -1.16
N ARG A 97 10.94 -8.24 -0.42
CA ARG A 97 12.32 -7.90 -0.02
C ARG A 97 13.30 -7.81 -1.19
N ARG A 98 13.01 -8.48 -2.30
CA ARG A 98 13.84 -8.47 -3.51
C ARG A 98 13.64 -7.20 -4.32
N TYR A 99 12.41 -6.71 -4.44
CA TYR A 99 12.05 -5.63 -5.36
C TYR A 99 11.76 -4.29 -4.70
N LEU A 100 11.38 -4.26 -3.41
CA LEU A 100 11.09 -3.01 -2.72
C LEU A 100 12.36 -2.38 -2.12
N PRO A 101 12.52 -1.04 -2.22
CA PRO A 101 13.69 -0.32 -1.73
C PRO A 101 13.69 -0.22 -0.20
N ARG A 102 14.73 -0.77 0.44
CA ARG A 102 14.87 -0.87 1.91
C ARG A 102 14.95 0.48 2.64
N ASN A 103 15.32 1.54 1.93
CA ASN A 103 15.44 2.89 2.46
C ASN A 103 14.10 3.67 2.45
N TRP A 104 13.07 3.16 1.75
CA TRP A 104 11.73 3.78 1.73
C TRP A 104 10.62 2.87 2.24
N VAL A 105 10.93 1.59 2.49
CA VAL A 105 9.96 0.59 2.89
C VAL A 105 10.40 -0.11 4.16
N SER A 106 9.49 -0.14 5.11
CA SER A 106 9.61 -0.83 6.38
C SER A 106 9.03 -2.22 6.29
N PHE A 107 9.85 -3.26 6.41
CA PHE A 107 9.36 -4.64 6.33
C PHE A 107 8.92 -5.16 7.69
N PHE A 108 7.81 -5.91 7.73
CA PHE A 108 7.30 -6.59 8.91
C PHE A 108 6.94 -8.04 8.58
N THR A 109 6.87 -8.92 9.58
CA THR A 109 6.46 -10.33 9.44
C THR A 109 5.26 -10.70 10.31
N SER A 110 4.79 -9.79 11.16
CA SER A 110 3.64 -10.03 12.04
C SER A 110 2.82 -8.76 12.32
N ALA A 111 1.57 -8.94 12.75
CA ALA A 111 0.71 -7.83 13.17
C ALA A 111 1.27 -7.07 14.38
N SER A 112 1.87 -7.78 15.34
CA SER A 112 2.49 -7.18 16.52
C SER A 112 3.69 -6.29 16.17
N GLU A 113 4.54 -6.74 15.25
CA GLU A 113 5.67 -5.94 14.74
C GLU A 113 5.15 -4.69 14.03
N LEU A 114 4.19 -4.84 13.11
CA LEU A 114 3.57 -3.72 12.42
C LEU A 114 2.92 -2.72 13.39
N ALA A 115 2.22 -3.20 14.42
CA ALA A 115 1.61 -2.35 15.43
C ALA A 115 2.65 -1.58 16.26
N ASN A 116 3.80 -2.18 16.58
CA ASN A 116 4.90 -1.50 17.26
C ASN A 116 5.48 -0.39 16.38
N MET A 117 5.67 -0.68 15.09
CA MET A 117 6.21 0.29 14.13
C MET A 117 5.28 1.49 13.95
N ILE A 118 3.96 1.25 13.81
CA ILE A 118 2.94 2.30 13.70
C ILE A 118 2.92 3.17 14.96
N ARG A 119 2.88 2.56 16.15
CA ARG A 119 2.82 3.30 17.43
C ARG A 119 4.09 4.09 17.73
N GLY A 120 5.24 3.48 17.46
CA GLY A 120 6.54 4.10 17.66
C GLY A 120 6.92 5.12 16.58
N ARG A 121 6.09 5.26 15.54
CA ARG A 121 6.43 6.02 14.32
C ARG A 121 7.79 5.59 13.76
N GLN A 122 8.07 4.29 13.85
CA GLN A 122 9.32 3.67 13.42
C GLN A 122 9.13 3.20 11.99
N TYR A 123 9.52 4.03 11.03
CA TYR A 123 9.49 3.70 9.62
C TYR A 123 10.71 4.27 8.89
N GLN A 124 11.08 3.61 7.80
CA GLN A 124 12.08 4.06 6.85
C GLN A 124 11.36 4.92 5.82
N MET A 125 11.69 6.20 5.77
CA MET A 125 11.18 7.10 4.74
C MET A 125 12.18 8.24 4.58
N ASP A 126 13.35 7.92 4.02
CA ASP A 126 14.21 8.97 3.50
C ASP A 126 13.41 9.80 2.49
N VAL A 127 13.54 11.13 2.52
CA VAL A 127 12.84 12.02 1.58
C VAL A 127 13.11 11.49 0.16
N PRO A 128 12.11 10.94 -0.54
CA PRO A 128 12.36 10.31 -1.82
C PRO A 128 12.77 11.42 -2.79
N ASN A 129 13.93 11.30 -3.42
CA ASN A 129 14.13 12.03 -4.65
C ASN A 129 13.05 11.51 -5.61
N ILE A 130 12.15 12.37 -6.06
CA ILE A 130 11.04 11.96 -6.93
C ILE A 130 11.55 11.33 -8.22
N GLU A 131 12.76 11.69 -8.67
CA GLU A 131 13.47 11.09 -9.80
C GLU A 131 14.04 9.69 -9.52
N ALA A 132 14.02 9.26 -8.26
CA ALA A 132 14.38 7.90 -7.86
C ALA A 132 13.14 6.99 -7.80
N VAL A 133 11.93 7.56 -7.69
CA VAL A 133 10.65 6.83 -7.83
C VAL A 133 10.23 6.77 -9.30
N TRP A 134 10.33 7.89 -10.01
CA TRP A 134 10.01 8.00 -11.43
C TRP A 134 11.27 8.17 -12.27
N ALA A 135 11.30 7.58 -13.46
CA ALA A 135 12.41 7.77 -14.38
C ALA A 135 12.69 9.26 -14.64
N SER A 136 13.96 9.66 -14.62
CA SER A 136 14.33 11.05 -14.89
C SER A 136 13.77 11.52 -16.24
N GLY A 137 13.16 12.71 -16.25
CA GLY A 137 12.51 13.27 -17.43
C GLY A 137 11.28 12.52 -17.93
N TRP A 138 10.68 11.59 -17.15
CA TRP A 138 9.52 10.80 -17.58
C TRP A 138 8.40 11.66 -18.17
N ARG A 139 8.11 12.81 -17.54
CA ARG A 139 7.06 13.74 -17.99
C ARG A 139 7.36 14.29 -19.38
N THR A 140 8.60 14.71 -19.61
CA THR A 140 9.07 15.21 -20.91
C THR A 140 9.05 14.10 -21.96
N ASN A 141 9.48 12.89 -21.60
CA ASN A 141 9.52 11.75 -22.50
C ASN A 141 8.11 11.29 -22.89
N LEU A 142 7.18 11.24 -21.94
CA LEU A 142 5.78 10.95 -22.18
C LEU A 142 5.13 12.03 -23.07
N ALA A 143 5.37 13.31 -22.80
CA ALA A 143 4.86 14.40 -23.64
C ALA A 143 5.37 14.31 -25.09
N LYS A 144 6.64 13.95 -25.28
CA LYS A 144 7.22 13.70 -26.62
C LYS A 144 6.52 12.53 -27.31
N PHE A 145 6.32 11.42 -26.62
CA PHE A 145 5.64 10.25 -27.15
C PHE A 145 4.19 10.54 -27.55
N LEU A 146 3.42 11.21 -26.69
CA LEU A 146 2.03 11.58 -26.96
C LEU A 146 1.91 12.48 -28.20
N ARG A 147 2.78 13.48 -28.34
CA ARG A 147 2.86 14.31 -29.56
C ARG A 147 3.17 13.50 -30.81
N MET A 148 4.07 12.52 -30.72
CA MET A 148 4.44 11.66 -31.85
C MET A 148 3.26 10.83 -32.35
N ILE A 149 2.36 10.38 -31.47
CA ILE A 149 1.16 9.61 -31.84
C ILE A 149 -0.08 10.50 -32.09
N GLY A 150 0.10 11.82 -32.20
CA GLY A 150 -0.98 12.77 -32.52
C GLY A 150 -1.89 13.14 -31.35
N VAL A 151 -1.52 12.78 -30.10
CA VAL A 151 -2.26 13.17 -28.90
C VAL A 151 -1.73 14.53 -28.41
N ASN A 152 -2.50 15.58 -28.69
CA ASN A 152 -2.26 16.92 -28.15
C ASN A 152 -2.95 17.07 -26.78
N SER A 153 -2.35 16.50 -25.73
CA SER A 153 -2.82 16.72 -24.36
C SER A 153 -1.79 17.49 -23.53
N CYS A 154 -2.28 18.42 -22.71
CA CYS A 154 -1.50 19.02 -21.64
C CYS A 154 -1.36 17.97 -20.54
N ILE A 155 -0.15 17.45 -20.30
CA ILE A 155 0.12 16.62 -19.12
C ILE A 155 0.12 17.58 -17.91
N PRO A 156 -0.79 17.41 -16.92
CA PRO A 156 -0.82 18.24 -15.71
C PRO A 156 0.48 18.15 -14.90
#